data_AF-A0A445EVY0-F1
#
_entry.id   AF-A0A445EVY0-F1
#
_cell.length_a   1.000
_cell.length_b   1.000
_cell.length_c   1.000
_cell.angle_alpha   90.00
_cell.angle_beta   90.00
_cell.angle_gamma   90.00
#
_symmetry.space_group_name_H-M   'P 1'
#
loop_
_entity.id
_entity.type
_entity.pdbx_description
1 polymer ?
#
loop_
_entity_poly.entity_id
_entity_poly.type
_entity_poly.pdbx_seq_one_letter_code
_entity_poly.pdbx_strand_id
1 'polypeptide(L)'
;MYGPGIWVSDPYGLIARVQSVNSAWGVEGSDPFVPGEIASHHIAVGTLGILAGLFYLSVRPPQRLYKGLRMENIETVLSSSIAVVFFAAFVIVGTMWYGSATTSIELSGPTRYQWDQGYFQQEIYRRVSAGVAENQSLSEAWSKIPEKLAFYDYIDNNPAKGGLFRAGSMDNGDGIAVGWLGHPIFRDKEGRELFVRHEDRIVRAGVPFRRAESKYSVEQVGVTVEFYVANSTEMKSMEALVYTFLLVSTLGIIFFAIFFREPPKVPTKKMK
;
A
#
# COMPACT_ATOMS: atom_id res chain seq x y z
N MET A 1 -13.61 -24.04 11.69
CA MET A 1 -13.50 -25.47 12.06
C MET A 1 -13.33 -26.38 10.85
N TYR A 2 -14.04 -26.16 9.73
CA TYR A 2 -13.85 -26.94 8.50
C TYR A 2 -13.68 -26.00 7.30
N GLY A 3 -12.51 -26.02 6.67
CA GLY A 3 -12.13 -25.11 5.59
C GLY A 3 -10.67 -24.61 5.73
N PRO A 4 -10.11 -23.97 4.69
CA PRO A 4 -8.70 -23.57 4.67
C PRO A 4 -8.38 -22.36 5.56
N GLY A 5 -9.40 -21.58 5.96
CA GLY A 5 -9.21 -20.29 6.61
C GLY A 5 -9.22 -19.13 5.62
N ILE A 6 -8.68 -17.98 6.02
CA ILE A 6 -8.62 -16.76 5.20
C ILE A 6 -7.20 -16.19 5.19
N TRP A 7 -6.91 -15.31 4.23
CA TRP A 7 -5.65 -14.59 4.16
C TRP A 7 -5.54 -13.60 5.33
N VAL A 8 -4.43 -13.65 6.06
CA VAL A 8 -4.12 -12.70 7.14
C VAL A 8 -2.64 -12.34 7.04
N SER A 9 -2.32 -11.09 7.35
CA SER A 9 -0.96 -10.56 7.35
C SER A 9 -0.61 -9.81 8.63
N ASP A 10 0.67 -9.50 8.79
CA ASP A 10 1.14 -8.51 9.77
C ASP A 10 0.82 -7.07 9.31
N PRO A 11 0.95 -6.06 10.20
CA PRO A 11 0.59 -4.67 9.89
C PRO A 11 1.35 -4.04 8.70
N TYR A 12 2.47 -4.63 8.27
CA TYR A 12 3.29 -4.13 7.17
C TYR A 12 3.30 -5.04 5.94
N GLY A 13 2.46 -6.09 5.91
CA GLY A 13 2.31 -6.94 4.73
C GLY A 13 3.55 -7.77 4.37
N LEU A 14 4.35 -8.16 5.36
CA LEU A 14 5.61 -8.86 5.13
C LEU A 14 5.45 -10.39 5.20
N ILE A 15 4.58 -10.88 6.07
CA ILE A 15 4.43 -12.29 6.44
C ILE A 15 2.95 -12.68 6.42
N ALA A 16 2.33 -12.67 5.24
CA ALA A 16 1.00 -13.24 5.10
C ALA A 16 1.00 -14.75 4.89
N ARG A 17 -0.13 -15.33 5.31
CA ARG A 17 -0.51 -16.70 5.01
C ARG A 17 -2.01 -16.87 5.13
N VAL A 18 -2.52 -17.93 4.53
CA VAL A 18 -3.85 -18.42 4.84
C VAL A 18 -3.83 -19.05 6.22
N GLN A 19 -4.72 -18.62 7.11
CA GLN A 19 -4.83 -19.17 8.46
C GLN A 19 -6.27 -19.23 8.95
N SER A 20 -6.51 -20.09 9.94
CA SER A 20 -7.75 -20.08 10.70
C SER A 20 -7.85 -18.84 11.57
N VAL A 21 -9.06 -18.31 11.71
CA VAL A 21 -9.35 -17.10 12.48
C VAL A 21 -10.40 -17.41 13.53
N ASN A 22 -10.12 -17.02 14.77
CA ASN A 22 -11.09 -17.09 15.87
C ASN A 22 -12.04 -15.89 15.79
N SER A 23 -13.31 -16.10 16.16
CA SER A 23 -14.29 -15.02 16.18
C SER A 23 -14.03 -14.05 17.33
N ALA A 24 -14.18 -12.75 17.03
CA ALA A 24 -14.11 -11.67 18.01
C ALA A 24 -15.53 -11.16 18.29
N TRP A 25 -15.94 -11.17 19.55
CA TRP A 25 -17.29 -10.78 19.98
C TRP A 25 -17.31 -9.53 20.87
N GLY A 26 -16.14 -9.02 21.27
CA GLY A 26 -16.03 -7.77 21.99
C GLY A 26 -16.09 -6.56 21.05
N VAL A 27 -15.73 -5.39 21.59
CA VAL A 27 -15.73 -4.12 20.85
C VAL A 27 -14.73 -4.13 19.68
N GLU A 28 -13.64 -4.89 19.83
CA GLU A 28 -12.65 -5.14 18.77
C GLU A 28 -13.24 -5.81 17.53
N GLY A 29 -14.39 -6.48 17.65
CA GLY A 29 -15.13 -7.05 16.52
C GLY A 29 -15.84 -6.00 15.66
N SER A 30 -15.65 -4.70 15.90
CA SER A 30 -16.10 -3.61 15.02
C SER A 30 -14.92 -2.84 14.38
N ASP A 31 -13.68 -3.28 14.64
CA ASP A 31 -12.50 -2.74 13.99
C ASP A 31 -12.32 -3.40 12.61
N PRO A 32 -12.40 -2.65 11.50
CA PRO A 32 -12.31 -3.21 10.15
C PRO A 32 -10.95 -3.87 9.84
N PHE A 33 -9.96 -3.73 10.70
CA PHE A 33 -8.64 -4.37 10.57
C PHE A 33 -8.48 -5.65 11.40
N VAL A 34 -9.46 -6.02 12.22
CA VAL A 34 -9.44 -7.26 13.03
C VAL A 34 -10.13 -8.40 12.25
N PRO A 35 -9.40 -9.43 11.79
CA PRO A 35 -10.01 -10.51 11.00
C PRO A 35 -11.09 -11.30 11.74
N GLY A 36 -11.03 -11.31 13.08
CA GLY A 36 -12.00 -12.01 13.93
C GLY A 36 -13.43 -11.48 13.81
N GLU A 37 -13.60 -10.21 13.44
CA GLU A 37 -14.91 -9.61 13.12
C GLU A 37 -15.58 -10.38 11.97
N ILE A 38 -14.83 -10.74 10.93
CA ILE A 38 -15.39 -11.35 9.73
C ILE A 38 -16.12 -12.64 10.13
N ALA A 39 -15.52 -13.45 10.99
CA ALA A 39 -16.13 -14.70 11.45
C ALA A 39 -17.37 -14.44 12.33
N SER A 40 -17.31 -13.53 13.31
CA SER A 40 -18.46 -13.24 14.17
C SER A 40 -19.61 -12.59 13.39
N HIS A 41 -19.32 -11.69 12.46
CA HIS A 41 -20.28 -11.07 11.56
C HIS A 41 -21.05 -12.13 10.75
N HIS A 42 -20.35 -13.04 10.08
CA HIS A 42 -20.99 -14.08 9.27
C HIS A 42 -21.84 -15.03 10.12
N ILE A 43 -21.39 -15.39 11.33
CA ILE A 43 -22.17 -16.22 12.24
C ILE A 43 -23.45 -15.50 12.67
N ALA A 44 -23.33 -14.26 13.16
CA ALA A 44 -24.46 -13.50 13.68
C ALA A 44 -25.49 -13.17 12.59
N VAL A 45 -25.05 -12.62 11.46
CA VAL A 45 -25.94 -12.25 10.34
C VAL A 45 -26.52 -13.50 9.68
N GLY A 46 -25.76 -14.60 9.58
CA GLY A 46 -26.26 -15.87 9.08
C GLY A 46 -27.39 -16.44 9.93
N THR A 47 -27.22 -16.48 11.26
CA THR A 47 -28.29 -16.90 12.19
C THR A 47 -29.51 -15.99 12.09
N LEU A 48 -29.31 -14.67 12.08
CA LEU A 48 -30.41 -13.71 11.96
C LEU A 48 -31.15 -13.86 10.62
N GLY A 49 -30.43 -14.11 9.52
CA GLY A 49 -31.00 -14.34 8.20
C GLY A 49 -31.92 -15.56 8.14
N ILE A 50 -31.54 -16.66 8.80
CA ILE A 50 -32.40 -17.86 8.90
C ILE A 50 -33.69 -17.54 9.67
N LEU A 51 -33.59 -16.86 10.83
CA LEU A 51 -34.74 -16.49 11.63
C LEU A 51 -35.68 -15.53 10.89
N ALA A 52 -35.12 -14.52 10.22
CA ALA A 52 -35.88 -13.59 9.39
C ALA A 52 -36.55 -14.31 8.21
N GLY A 53 -35.85 -15.24 7.55
CA GLY A 53 -36.42 -16.06 6.48
C GLY A 53 -37.62 -16.88 6.94
N LEU A 54 -37.51 -17.56 8.09
CA LEU A 54 -38.63 -18.30 8.70
C LEU A 54 -39.81 -17.39 9.04
N PHE A 55 -39.53 -16.20 9.56
CA PHE A 55 -40.56 -15.20 9.83
C PHE A 55 -41.30 -14.79 8.54
N TYR A 56 -40.58 -14.44 7.46
CA TYR A 56 -41.19 -14.03 6.20
C TYR A 56 -41.92 -15.17 5.46
N LEU A 57 -41.57 -16.43 5.72
CA LEU A 57 -42.35 -17.59 5.25
C LEU A 57 -43.63 -17.81 6.06
N SER A 58 -43.62 -17.47 7.34
CA SER A 58 -44.73 -17.75 8.26
C SER A 58 -45.75 -16.62 8.35
N VAL A 59 -45.36 -15.38 8.03
CA VAL A 59 -46.16 -14.18 8.29
C VAL A 59 -46.42 -13.41 6.99
N ARG A 60 -47.70 -13.16 6.69
CA ARG A 60 -48.09 -12.32 5.55
C ARG A 60 -47.87 -10.83 5.85
N PRO A 61 -47.55 -10.00 4.84
CA PRO A 61 -47.36 -8.56 5.05
C PRO A 61 -48.62 -7.86 5.60
N PRO A 62 -48.46 -6.88 6.52
CA PRO A 62 -49.55 -6.01 6.93
C PRO A 62 -50.16 -5.25 5.75
N GLN A 63 -51.49 -5.12 5.72
CA GLN A 63 -52.21 -4.52 4.59
C GLN A 63 -51.74 -3.09 4.25
N ARG A 64 -51.38 -2.29 5.26
CA ARG A 64 -50.85 -0.93 5.07
C ARG A 64 -49.53 -0.93 4.31
N LEU A 65 -48.60 -1.82 4.66
CA LEU A 65 -47.31 -1.96 3.99
C LEU A 65 -47.48 -2.53 2.58
N TYR A 66 -48.35 -3.54 2.43
CA TYR A 66 -48.62 -4.16 1.13
C TYR A 66 -49.08 -3.14 0.09
N LYS A 67 -50.06 -2.29 0.47
CA LYS A 67 -50.57 -1.23 -0.39
C LYS A 67 -49.59 -0.07 -0.53
N GLY A 68 -48.99 0.38 0.57
CA GLY A 68 -48.09 1.53 0.59
C GLY A 68 -46.83 1.33 -0.25
N LEU A 69 -46.26 0.13 -0.21
CA LEU A 69 -45.06 -0.25 -0.99
C LEU A 69 -45.41 -0.88 -2.35
N ARG A 70 -46.69 -1.06 -2.68
CA ARG A 70 -47.13 -1.72 -3.93
C ARG A 70 -46.47 -3.10 -4.10
N MET A 71 -46.57 -3.95 -3.09
CA MET A 71 -45.89 -5.26 -3.06
C MET A 71 -46.36 -6.25 -4.13
N GLU A 72 -47.45 -5.96 -4.84
CA GLU A 72 -47.92 -6.73 -6.00
C GLU A 72 -47.13 -6.43 -7.29
N ASN A 73 -46.43 -5.29 -7.37
CA ASN A 73 -45.62 -4.93 -8.53
C ASN A 73 -44.17 -5.40 -8.35
N ILE A 74 -43.68 -6.19 -9.30
CA ILE A 74 -42.30 -6.69 -9.31
C ILE A 74 -41.25 -5.56 -9.42
N GLU A 75 -41.61 -4.42 -10.02
CA GLU A 75 -40.71 -3.27 -10.10
C GLU A 75 -40.34 -2.69 -8.73
N THR A 76 -41.21 -2.85 -7.72
CA THR A 76 -40.88 -2.47 -6.34
C THR A 76 -39.69 -3.29 -5.83
N VAL A 77 -39.67 -4.60 -6.10
CA VAL A 77 -38.56 -5.48 -5.72
C VAL A 77 -37.30 -5.08 -6.47
N LEU A 78 -37.39 -4.79 -7.78
CA LEU A 78 -36.26 -4.29 -8.56
C LEU A 78 -35.69 -2.99 -7.98
N SER A 79 -36.55 -2.01 -7.69
CA SER A 79 -36.15 -0.71 -7.13
C SER A 79 -35.41 -0.87 -5.79
N SER A 80 -35.98 -1.64 -4.86
CA SER A 80 -35.34 -1.92 -3.57
C SER A 80 -34.02 -2.70 -3.70
N SER A 81 -33.95 -3.65 -4.63
CA SER A 81 -32.74 -4.46 -4.87
C SER A 81 -31.60 -3.64 -5.44
N ILE A 82 -31.89 -2.72 -6.37
CA ILE A 82 -30.88 -1.77 -6.89
C ILE A 82 -30.29 -0.93 -5.76
N ALA A 83 -31.13 -0.44 -4.84
CA ALA A 83 -30.66 0.33 -3.69
C ALA A 83 -29.70 -0.48 -2.79
N VAL A 84 -30.03 -1.74 -2.49
CA VAL A 84 -29.17 -2.63 -1.67
C VAL A 84 -27.85 -2.97 -2.38
N VAL A 85 -27.89 -3.28 -3.68
CA VAL A 85 -26.69 -3.59 -4.47
C VAL A 85 -25.78 -2.36 -4.57
N PHE A 86 -26.35 -1.19 -4.81
CA PHE A 86 -25.60 0.07 -4.82
C PHE A 86 -24.97 0.35 -3.46
N PHE A 87 -25.71 0.19 -2.37
CA PHE A 87 -25.16 0.32 -1.02
C PHE A 87 -23.95 -0.62 -0.80
N ALA A 88 -24.08 -1.90 -1.13
CA ALA A 88 -22.99 -2.86 -1.02
C ALA A 88 -21.77 -2.46 -1.87
N ALA A 89 -21.98 -1.98 -3.10
CA ALA A 89 -20.91 -1.50 -3.96
C ALA A 89 -20.15 -0.32 -3.34
N PHE A 90 -20.85 0.65 -2.74
CA PHE A 90 -20.21 1.79 -2.07
C PHE A 90 -19.38 1.36 -0.87
N VAL A 91 -19.87 0.41 -0.07
CA VAL A 91 -19.11 -0.14 1.06
C VAL A 91 -17.83 -0.81 0.56
N ILE A 92 -17.92 -1.66 -0.47
CA ILE A 92 -16.76 -2.38 -1.03
C ILE A 92 -15.73 -1.40 -1.60
N VAL A 93 -16.16 -0.38 -2.35
CA VAL A 93 -15.27 0.67 -2.89
C VAL A 93 -14.56 1.40 -1.75
N GLY A 94 -15.28 1.73 -0.67
CA GLY A 94 -14.69 2.32 0.52
C GLY A 94 -13.63 1.41 1.16
N THR A 95 -13.99 0.16 1.45
CA THR A 95 -13.05 -0.80 2.09
C THR A 95 -11.82 -1.09 1.24
N MET A 96 -11.96 -1.10 -0.09
CA MET A 96 -10.82 -1.28 -1.01
C MET A 96 -9.91 -0.05 -1.03
N TRP A 97 -10.47 1.16 -0.98
CA TRP A 97 -9.69 2.39 -1.07
C TRP A 97 -8.97 2.76 0.23
N TYR A 98 -9.63 2.54 1.37
CA TYR A 98 -9.09 2.84 2.70
C TYR A 98 -8.30 1.67 3.30
N GLY A 99 -8.53 0.44 2.84
CA GLY A 99 -7.98 -0.78 3.41
C GLY A 99 -8.85 -1.34 4.54
N SER A 100 -8.79 -2.66 4.71
CA SER A 100 -9.46 -3.43 5.75
C SER A 100 -8.84 -4.84 5.81
N ALA A 101 -9.24 -5.65 6.79
CA ALA A 101 -8.80 -7.05 6.93
C ALA A 101 -9.11 -7.91 5.69
N THR A 102 -10.08 -7.53 4.85
CA THR A 102 -10.44 -8.24 3.61
C THR A 102 -9.71 -7.74 2.37
N THR A 103 -8.94 -6.66 2.47
CA THR A 103 -8.27 -5.98 1.33
C THR A 103 -6.79 -5.80 1.65
N SER A 104 -6.13 -6.94 1.88
CA SER A 104 -4.71 -7.02 2.25
C SER A 104 -3.79 -6.45 1.17
N ILE A 105 -2.80 -5.66 1.58
CA ILE A 105 -1.86 -4.98 0.67
C ILE A 105 -1.00 -5.93 -0.15
N GLU A 106 -0.77 -7.15 0.33
CA GLU A 106 -0.05 -8.19 -0.44
C GLU A 106 -0.83 -8.72 -1.63
N LEU A 107 -2.15 -8.59 -1.62
CA LEU A 107 -3.03 -9.04 -2.70
C LEU A 107 -3.47 -7.89 -3.59
N SER A 108 -3.67 -6.70 -3.01
CA SER A 108 -4.26 -5.54 -3.69
C SER A 108 -3.32 -4.35 -3.88
N GLY A 109 -2.10 -4.41 -3.33
CA GLY A 109 -1.18 -3.28 -3.27
C GLY A 109 -1.41 -2.37 -2.05
N PRO A 110 -0.46 -1.48 -1.72
CA PRO A 110 -0.60 -0.53 -0.62
C PRO A 110 -1.67 0.53 -0.92
N THR A 111 -2.12 1.23 0.12
CA THR A 111 -3.06 2.34 -0.04
C THR A 111 -2.33 3.67 -0.21
N ARG A 112 -2.99 4.66 -0.84
CA ARG A 112 -2.43 6.01 -0.94
C ARG A 112 -2.15 6.67 0.42
N TYR A 113 -2.94 6.30 1.43
CA TYR A 113 -2.86 6.89 2.76
C TYR A 113 -1.58 6.48 3.48
N GLN A 114 -1.09 5.27 3.23
CA GLN A 114 0.19 4.80 3.73
C GLN A 114 1.35 5.65 3.19
N TRP A 115 1.30 6.03 1.91
CA TRP A 115 2.27 6.95 1.33
C TRP A 115 2.12 8.37 1.90
N ASP A 116 0.89 8.92 1.89
CA ASP A 116 0.62 10.30 2.30
C ASP A 116 1.03 10.57 3.77
N GLN A 117 1.04 9.54 4.62
CA GLN A 117 1.45 9.61 6.03
C GLN A 117 2.90 9.13 6.28
N GLY A 118 3.62 8.64 5.25
CA GLY A 118 4.94 8.06 5.42
C GLY A 118 4.95 6.80 6.30
N TYR A 119 3.90 5.97 6.23
CA TYR A 119 3.69 4.80 7.08
C TYR A 119 4.86 3.79 7.03
N PHE A 120 5.27 3.39 5.81
CA PHE A 120 6.37 2.47 5.63
C PHE A 120 7.72 3.12 5.91
N GLN A 121 7.91 4.36 5.45
CA GLN A 121 9.08 5.19 5.77
C GLN A 121 9.35 5.22 7.28
N GLN A 122 8.34 5.52 8.11
CA GLN A 122 8.47 5.58 9.57
C GLN A 122 8.91 4.24 10.17
N GLU A 123 8.33 3.12 9.72
CA GLU A 123 8.74 1.79 10.19
C GLU A 123 10.17 1.44 9.80
N ILE A 124 10.59 1.81 8.59
CA ILE A 124 11.96 1.63 8.12
C ILE A 124 12.92 2.41 9.02
N TYR A 125 12.69 3.71 9.24
CA TYR A 125 13.52 4.53 10.12
C TYR A 125 13.52 4.03 11.56
N ARG A 126 12.39 3.50 12.05
CA ARG A 126 12.30 2.88 13.39
C ARG A 126 13.22 1.67 13.49
N ARG A 127 13.23 0.77 12.49
CA ARG A 127 14.10 -0.42 12.45
C ARG A 127 15.58 -0.05 12.34
N VAL A 128 15.90 0.91 11.48
CA VAL A 128 17.29 1.40 11.32
C VAL A 128 17.78 2.03 12.61
N SER A 129 16.98 2.91 13.23
CA SER A 129 17.33 3.57 14.49
C SER A 129 17.53 2.57 15.64
N ALA A 130 16.73 1.51 15.69
CA ALA A 130 16.90 0.43 16.65
C ALA A 130 18.23 -0.33 16.42
N GLY A 131 18.58 -0.65 15.18
CA GLY A 131 19.87 -1.26 14.86
C GLY A 131 21.06 -0.39 15.25
N VAL A 132 20.99 0.92 14.99
CA VAL A 132 22.03 1.88 15.39
C VAL A 132 22.15 1.98 16.92
N ALA A 133 21.01 1.97 17.64
CA ALA A 133 21.00 1.95 19.11
C ALA A 133 21.63 0.67 19.70
N GLU A 134 21.60 -0.44 18.95
CA GLU A 134 22.29 -1.69 19.28
C GLU A 134 23.78 -1.68 18.87
N ASN A 135 24.36 -0.50 18.58
CA ASN A 135 25.75 -0.31 18.14
C ASN A 135 26.08 -0.94 16.77
N GLN A 136 25.09 -1.14 15.91
CA GLN A 136 25.33 -1.56 14.53
C GLN A 136 25.76 -0.36 13.69
N SER A 137 26.61 -0.59 12.70
CA SER A 137 26.92 0.43 11.71
C SER A 137 25.67 0.75 10.87
N LEU A 138 25.61 1.95 10.26
CA LEU A 138 24.50 2.32 9.37
C LEU A 138 24.32 1.32 8.24
N SER A 139 25.42 0.80 7.68
CA SER A 139 25.37 -0.20 6.62
C SER A 139 24.72 -1.51 7.08
N GLU A 140 25.02 -1.96 8.29
CA GLU A 140 24.41 -3.17 8.88
C GLU A 140 22.95 -2.95 9.26
N ALA A 141 22.59 -1.74 9.70
CA ALA A 141 21.20 -1.42 10.03
C ALA A 141 20.33 -1.40 8.76
N TRP A 142 20.80 -0.77 7.69
CA TRP A 142 20.11 -0.71 6.40
C TRP A 142 20.07 -2.08 5.69
N SER A 143 21.11 -2.92 5.84
CA SER A 143 21.13 -4.25 5.24
C SER A 143 20.08 -5.21 5.78
N LYS A 144 19.59 -4.96 7.00
CA LYS A 144 18.53 -5.75 7.65
C LYS A 144 17.12 -5.37 7.22
N ILE A 145 16.96 -4.28 6.47
CA ILE A 145 15.64 -3.86 5.99
C ILE A 145 15.20 -4.81 4.86
N PRO A 146 14.01 -5.46 4.99
CA PRO A 146 13.52 -6.32 3.93
C PRO A 146 13.24 -5.53 2.65
N GLU A 147 13.69 -6.03 1.51
CA GLU A 147 13.42 -5.39 0.21
C GLU A 147 11.92 -5.20 -0.05
N LYS A 148 11.08 -6.16 0.38
CA LYS A 148 9.62 -6.03 0.27
C LYS A 148 9.07 -4.83 1.05
N LEU A 149 9.60 -4.55 2.24
CA LEU A 149 9.21 -3.38 3.02
C LEU A 149 9.65 -2.10 2.33
N ALA A 150 10.88 -2.10 1.81
CA ALA A 150 11.42 -0.98 1.06
C ALA A 150 10.62 -0.72 -0.23
N PHE A 151 10.13 -1.77 -0.88
CA PHE A 151 9.32 -1.66 -2.09
C PHE A 151 7.93 -1.06 -1.80
N TYR A 152 7.35 -1.29 -0.63
CA TYR A 152 6.12 -0.59 -0.26
C TYR A 152 6.29 0.92 -0.08
N ASP A 153 7.48 1.39 0.25
CA ASP A 153 7.83 2.81 0.37
C ASP A 153 8.31 3.44 -0.96
N TYR A 154 7.68 3.02 -2.05
CA TYR A 154 7.92 3.49 -3.41
C TYR A 154 6.64 4.11 -3.99
N ILE A 155 6.73 5.34 -4.50
CA ILE A 155 5.55 6.12 -4.92
C ILE A 155 4.75 5.45 -6.04
N ASP A 156 5.38 4.71 -6.97
CA ASP A 156 4.64 4.15 -8.10
C ASP A 156 3.81 2.93 -7.68
N ASN A 157 4.06 2.38 -6.48
CA ASN A 157 3.15 1.43 -5.85
C ASN A 157 1.89 2.10 -5.25
N ASN A 158 1.83 3.43 -5.20
CA ASN A 158 0.66 4.16 -4.74
C ASN A 158 -0.46 4.13 -5.80
N PRO A 159 -1.67 3.61 -5.47
CA PRO A 159 -2.76 3.48 -6.42
C PRO A 159 -3.29 4.83 -6.96
N ALA A 160 -2.92 5.94 -6.34
CA ALA A 160 -3.30 7.29 -6.77
C ALA A 160 -2.37 7.91 -7.83
N LYS A 161 -1.48 7.12 -8.46
CA LYS A 161 -0.55 7.57 -9.53
C LYS A 161 -0.89 7.10 -10.93
N GLY A 162 -2.02 6.39 -11.08
CA GLY A 162 -2.53 5.98 -12.38
C GLY A 162 -3.00 7.14 -13.26
N GLY A 163 -3.49 6.79 -14.45
CA GLY A 163 -4.20 7.72 -15.34
C GLY A 163 -5.33 6.99 -16.05
N LEU A 164 -6.46 7.66 -16.28
CA LEU A 164 -7.69 7.03 -16.80
C LEU A 164 -7.48 6.20 -18.07
N PHE A 165 -6.55 6.61 -18.94
CA PHE A 165 -6.25 5.94 -20.19
C PHE A 165 -4.88 5.24 -20.22
N ARG A 166 -4.22 5.10 -19.06
CA ARG A 166 -3.01 4.29 -18.91
C ARG A 166 -3.43 2.86 -18.60
N ALA A 167 -3.69 2.08 -19.64
CA ALA A 167 -4.14 0.70 -19.52
C ALA A 167 -2.95 -0.27 -19.38
N GLY A 168 -3.16 -1.36 -18.64
CA GLY A 168 -2.18 -2.44 -18.47
C GLY A 168 -1.76 -2.64 -17.01
N SER A 169 -0.77 -3.51 -16.81
CA SER A 169 -0.14 -3.72 -15.50
C SER A 169 0.78 -2.54 -15.14
N MET A 170 1.09 -2.41 -13.85
CA MET A 170 2.09 -1.45 -13.36
C MET A 170 3.45 -1.67 -14.04
N ASP A 171 3.84 -2.93 -14.23
CA ASP A 171 5.07 -3.32 -14.95
C ASP A 171 5.22 -2.71 -16.36
N ASN A 172 4.12 -2.36 -17.04
CA ASN A 172 4.19 -1.69 -18.35
C ASN A 172 4.54 -0.20 -18.24
N GLY A 173 4.40 0.38 -17.05
CA GLY A 173 4.71 1.77 -16.75
C GLY A 173 6.16 1.95 -16.33
N ASP A 174 6.53 1.39 -15.17
CA ASP A 174 7.84 1.57 -14.51
C ASP A 174 8.80 0.39 -14.69
N GLY A 175 8.34 -0.70 -15.32
CA GLY A 175 9.14 -1.90 -15.57
C GLY A 175 9.05 -2.93 -14.45
N ILE A 176 9.78 -4.03 -14.59
CA ILE A 176 9.80 -5.08 -13.56
C ILE A 176 10.91 -4.77 -12.57
N ALA A 177 10.55 -4.57 -11.30
CA ALA A 177 11.51 -4.39 -10.21
C ALA A 177 12.42 -5.63 -10.06
N VAL A 178 13.73 -5.40 -10.08
CA VAL A 178 14.76 -6.46 -10.00
C VAL A 178 15.44 -6.49 -8.64
N GLY A 179 15.69 -5.31 -8.07
CA GLY A 179 16.41 -5.21 -6.81
C GLY A 179 16.45 -3.79 -6.28
N TRP A 180 16.63 -3.70 -4.96
CA TRP A 180 16.76 -2.44 -4.25
C TRP A 180 18.18 -1.89 -4.38
N LEU A 181 18.32 -0.62 -4.79
CA LEU A 181 19.63 0.04 -4.93
C LEU A 181 20.21 0.54 -3.60
N GLY A 182 19.47 0.40 -2.51
CA GLY A 182 19.85 0.88 -1.18
C GLY A 182 19.26 2.23 -0.83
N HIS A 183 19.51 2.65 0.40
CA HIS A 183 19.09 3.95 0.89
C HIS A 183 20.12 5.02 0.50
N PRO A 184 19.74 6.06 -0.25
CA PRO A 184 20.63 7.17 -0.56
C PRO A 184 20.71 8.17 0.60
N ILE A 185 21.91 8.45 1.07
CA ILE A 185 22.20 9.55 2.00
C ILE A 185 22.90 10.66 1.23
N PHE A 186 22.29 11.84 1.20
CA PHE A 186 22.88 13.02 0.58
C PHE A 186 23.64 13.83 1.63
N ARG A 187 24.83 14.31 1.30
CA ARG A 187 25.63 15.17 2.18
C ARG A 187 26.08 16.42 1.45
N ASP A 188 26.14 17.55 2.14
CA ASP A 188 26.85 18.73 1.61
C ASP A 188 28.36 18.64 1.83
N LYS A 189 29.11 19.61 1.30
CA LYS A 189 30.56 19.72 1.49
C LYS A 189 31.00 19.83 2.96
N GLU A 190 30.11 20.26 3.86
CA GLU A 190 30.35 20.30 5.30
C GLU A 190 30.05 18.96 5.99
N GLY A 191 29.62 17.95 5.23
CA GLY A 191 29.30 16.60 5.73
C GLY A 191 27.93 16.49 6.40
N ARG A 192 27.08 17.52 6.31
CA ARG A 192 25.73 17.50 6.90
C ARG A 192 24.80 16.72 5.99
N GLU A 193 23.98 15.88 6.60
CA GLU A 193 22.96 15.11 5.90
C GLU A 193 21.86 16.03 5.35
N LEU A 194 21.43 15.75 4.12
CA LEU A 194 20.40 16.45 3.39
C LEU A 194 19.25 15.48 3.06
N PHE A 195 18.03 15.97 3.21
CA PHE A 195 16.82 15.21 2.90
C PHE A 195 16.12 15.82 1.69
N VAL A 196 15.64 14.96 0.79
CA VAL A 196 14.90 15.39 -0.39
C VAL A 196 13.50 15.82 0.04
N ARG A 197 13.27 17.15 0.05
CA ARG A 197 12.01 17.81 0.42
C ARG A 197 11.52 17.43 1.82
N HIS A 198 12.23 17.93 2.84
CA HIS A 198 11.89 17.76 4.26
C HIS A 198 11.03 18.91 4.83
N GLU A 199 10.39 18.65 5.97
CA GLU A 199 9.46 19.59 6.61
C GLU A 199 10.15 20.84 7.17
N ASP A 200 11.45 20.79 7.48
CA ASP A 200 12.20 21.87 8.17
C ASP A 200 12.38 23.17 7.36
N ARG A 201 11.80 23.31 6.17
CA ARG A 201 11.73 24.52 5.31
C ARG A 201 13.05 25.23 4.96
N ILE A 202 14.21 24.81 5.48
CA ILE A 202 15.52 25.37 5.13
C ILE A 202 16.04 24.66 3.87
N VAL A 203 15.99 25.37 2.75
CA VAL A 203 16.55 24.89 1.48
C VAL A 203 18.07 25.01 1.52
N ARG A 204 18.76 23.87 1.36
CA ARG A 204 20.23 23.78 1.38
C ARG A 204 20.84 23.47 0.02
N ALA A 205 20.12 22.72 -0.83
CA ALA A 205 20.50 22.38 -2.19
C ALA A 205 19.26 22.21 -3.06
N GLY A 206 19.40 22.35 -4.38
CA GLY A 206 18.33 22.11 -5.33
C GLY A 206 18.80 22.12 -6.79
N VAL A 207 17.94 21.66 -7.69
CA VAL A 207 18.17 21.70 -9.14
C VAL A 207 17.56 23.00 -9.68
N PRO A 208 18.37 24.00 -10.06
CA PRO A 208 17.84 25.28 -10.52
C PRO A 208 17.20 25.16 -11.90
N PHE A 209 16.02 25.75 -12.08
CA PHE A 209 15.40 25.86 -13.41
C PHE A 209 16.19 26.85 -14.29
N ARG A 210 16.56 28.02 -13.75
CA ARG A 210 17.47 28.99 -14.41
C ARG A 210 18.83 28.97 -13.73
N ARG A 211 19.88 28.64 -14.50
CA ARG A 211 21.25 28.55 -13.98
C ARG A 211 21.90 29.90 -13.65
N ALA A 212 21.47 30.98 -14.31
CA ALA A 212 22.09 32.31 -14.20
C ALA A 212 22.09 32.90 -12.78
N GLU A 213 21.09 32.55 -11.95
CA GLU A 213 20.93 33.09 -10.59
C GLU A 213 20.99 31.99 -9.51
N SER A 214 21.53 30.81 -9.86
CA SER A 214 21.59 29.69 -8.92
C SER A 214 22.56 29.99 -7.77
N LYS A 215 22.08 29.78 -6.54
CA LYS A 215 22.84 29.89 -5.29
C LYS A 215 22.98 28.57 -4.54
N TYR A 216 22.16 27.59 -4.89
CA TYR A 216 22.01 26.31 -4.19
C TYR A 216 22.18 25.12 -5.14
N SER A 217 22.92 25.27 -6.24
CA SER A 217 23.11 24.14 -7.15
C SER A 217 23.95 23.04 -6.50
N VAL A 218 23.78 21.82 -6.99
CA VAL A 218 24.52 20.64 -6.52
C VAL A 218 26.03 20.88 -6.56
N GLU A 219 26.54 21.56 -7.59
CA GLU A 219 27.97 21.87 -7.74
C GLU A 219 28.45 22.95 -6.77
N GLN A 220 27.66 24.00 -6.54
CA GLN A 220 28.03 25.09 -5.64
C GLN A 220 28.05 24.64 -4.17
N VAL A 221 27.10 23.78 -3.81
CA VAL A 221 26.97 23.21 -2.46
C VAL A 221 27.90 22.00 -2.27
N GLY A 222 28.33 21.37 -3.37
CA GLY A 222 29.17 20.17 -3.36
C GLY A 222 28.43 18.97 -2.79
N VAL A 223 27.20 18.73 -3.23
CA VAL A 223 26.37 17.63 -2.73
C VAL A 223 26.92 16.29 -3.23
N THR A 224 27.14 15.35 -2.31
CA THR A 224 27.49 13.97 -2.60
C THR A 224 26.34 13.04 -2.22
N VAL A 225 26.33 11.84 -2.79
CA VAL A 225 25.41 10.76 -2.43
C VAL A 225 26.19 9.50 -2.09
N GLU A 226 25.80 8.86 -1.00
CA GLU A 226 26.30 7.58 -0.51
C GLU A 226 25.13 6.60 -0.41
N PHE A 227 25.32 5.37 -0.86
CA PHE A 227 24.29 4.32 -0.79
C PHE A 227 24.62 3.29 0.28
N TYR A 228 23.61 2.93 1.07
CA TYR A 228 23.69 1.82 2.02
C TYR A 228 22.84 0.64 1.52
N VAL A 229 23.51 -0.47 1.18
CA VAL A 229 22.93 -1.71 0.63
C VAL A 229 23.39 -2.91 1.45
N ALA A 230 22.64 -4.00 1.38
CA ALA A 230 22.95 -5.27 2.01
C ALA A 230 24.23 -5.98 1.56
N ASN A 231 24.99 -5.52 0.55
CA ASN A 231 26.17 -6.25 0.04
C ASN A 231 27.20 -5.47 -0.81
N SER A 232 27.34 -4.14 -0.69
CA SER A 232 28.45 -3.45 -1.36
C SER A 232 28.97 -2.22 -0.61
N THR A 233 30.27 -2.02 -0.78
CA THR A 233 31.08 -0.87 -0.35
C THR A 233 30.42 0.47 -0.66
N GLU A 234 30.66 1.43 0.22
CA GLU A 234 30.35 2.87 0.10
C GLU A 234 30.59 3.37 -1.35
N MET A 235 29.53 3.43 -2.16
CA MET A 235 29.62 3.89 -3.54
C MET A 235 29.42 5.40 -3.57
N LYS A 236 30.51 6.16 -3.58
CA LYS A 236 30.47 7.61 -3.87
C LYS A 236 30.23 7.81 -5.36
N SER A 237 29.08 8.37 -5.70
CA SER A 237 28.72 8.62 -7.11
C SER A 237 29.41 9.88 -7.66
N MET A 238 29.71 9.88 -8.96
CA MET A 238 30.17 11.07 -9.70
C MET A 238 29.11 12.19 -9.68
N GLU A 239 29.53 13.45 -9.71
CA GLU A 239 28.64 14.64 -9.61
C GLU A 239 27.43 14.60 -10.56
N ALA A 240 27.60 14.10 -11.78
CA ALA A 240 26.51 13.98 -12.76
C ALA A 240 25.41 13.00 -12.34
N LEU A 241 25.74 11.96 -11.57
CA LEU A 241 24.79 10.96 -11.08
C LEU A 241 24.02 11.47 -9.86
N VAL A 242 24.58 12.41 -9.09
CA VAL A 242 23.91 13.02 -7.93
C VAL A 242 22.60 13.70 -8.35
N TYR A 243 22.59 14.38 -9.50
CA TYR A 243 21.38 14.97 -10.06
C TYR A 243 20.28 13.95 -10.32
N THR A 244 20.64 12.84 -10.97
CA THR A 244 19.71 11.76 -11.29
C THR A 244 19.14 11.16 -10.00
N PHE A 245 20.00 10.84 -9.03
CA PHE A 245 19.55 10.26 -7.77
C PHE A 245 18.72 11.23 -6.93
N LEU A 246 19.02 12.53 -6.97
CA LEU A 246 18.22 13.54 -6.26
C LEU A 246 16.82 13.68 -6.86
N LEU A 247 16.68 13.56 -8.19
CA LEU A 247 15.38 13.53 -8.86
C LEU A 247 14.62 12.25 -8.55
N VAL A 248 15.25 11.09 -8.68
CA VAL A 248 14.59 9.79 -8.45
C VAL A 248 14.24 9.59 -6.97
N SER A 249 15.03 10.12 -6.03
CA SER A 249 14.72 10.06 -4.58
C SER A 249 13.46 10.85 -4.22
N THR A 250 12.96 11.74 -5.08
CA THR A 250 11.63 12.36 -4.86
C THR A 250 10.48 11.36 -4.96
N LEU A 251 10.74 10.18 -5.53
CA LEU A 251 9.81 9.07 -5.68
C LEU A 251 9.84 8.10 -4.47
N GLY A 252 10.63 8.40 -3.44
CA GLY A 252 10.85 7.54 -2.27
C GLY A 252 12.07 6.64 -2.44
N ILE A 253 11.91 5.36 -2.12
CA ILE A 253 12.99 4.39 -2.23
C ILE A 253 13.31 4.04 -3.69
N ILE A 254 14.59 3.83 -3.99
CA ILE A 254 15.08 3.63 -5.35
C ILE A 254 15.23 2.13 -5.67
N PHE A 255 14.53 1.67 -6.71
CA PHE A 255 14.65 0.32 -7.26
C PHE A 255 15.23 0.33 -8.67
N PHE A 256 15.96 -0.72 -9.01
CA PHE A 256 16.33 -1.01 -10.40
C PHE A 256 15.20 -1.79 -11.07
N ALA A 257 14.77 -1.34 -12.25
CA ALA A 257 13.73 -2.00 -13.04
C ALA A 257 14.24 -2.34 -14.45
N ILE A 258 13.78 -3.47 -14.99
CA ILE A 258 14.01 -3.87 -16.39
C ILE A 258 12.74 -3.60 -17.20
N PHE A 259 12.90 -2.89 -18.31
CA PHE A 259 11.82 -2.63 -19.25
C PHE A 259 11.77 -3.71 -20.32
N PHE A 260 10.58 -4.26 -20.54
CA PHE A 260 10.30 -5.13 -21.65
C PHE A 260 9.37 -4.43 -22.64
N ARG A 261 9.57 -4.68 -23.94
CA ARG A 261 8.61 -4.25 -24.97
C ARG A 261 7.26 -4.97 -24.82
N GLU A 262 7.30 -6.21 -24.34
CA GLU A 262 6.13 -6.98 -23.90
C GLU A 262 6.47 -7.67 -22.57
N PRO A 263 5.66 -7.51 -21.51
CA PRO A 263 5.96 -8.13 -20.23
C PRO A 263 5.95 -9.67 -20.37
N PRO A 264 6.87 -10.38 -19.68
CA PRO A 264 6.92 -11.83 -19.68
C PRO A 264 5.60 -12.39 -19.15
N LYS A 265 4.95 -13.21 -19.98
CA LYS A 265 3.70 -13.89 -19.61
C LYS A 265 4.04 -15.15 -18.83
N VAL A 266 3.39 -15.34 -17.68
CA VAL A 266 3.46 -16.61 -16.96
C VAL A 266 2.92 -17.71 -17.90
N PRO A 267 3.69 -18.76 -18.20
CA PRO A 267 3.22 -19.82 -19.08
C PRO A 267 2.02 -20.51 -18.42
N THR A 268 0.84 -20.38 -19.04
CA THR A 268 -0.36 -21.10 -18.61
C THR A 268 -0.13 -22.58 -18.85
N LYS A 269 0.15 -23.34 -17.80
CA LYS A 269 0.20 -24.80 -17.84
C LYS A 269 -1.21 -25.27 -18.21
N LYS A 270 -1.42 -25.71 -19.45
CA LYS A 270 -2.65 -26.43 -19.81
C LYS A 270 -2.71 -27.65 -18.91
N MET A 271 -3.63 -27.66 -17.93
CA MET A 271 -4.00 -28.90 -17.25
C MET A 271 -4.58 -29.80 -18.35
N LYS A 272 -3.86 -30.88 -18.65
CA LYS A 272 -4.39 -32.00 -19.43
C LYS A 272 -5.37 -32.78 -18.57
#